data_AF-A0A535Y9R3-F1
#
_entry.id   AF-A0A535Y9R3-F1
#
_cell.length_a   1.000
_cell.length_b   1.000
_cell.length_c   1.000
_cell.angle_alpha   90.00
_cell.angle_beta   90.00
_cell.angle_gamma   90.00
#
_symmetry.space_group_name_H-M   'P 1'
#
loop_
_entity.id
_entity.type
_entity.pdbx_description
1 polymer ?
#
loop_
_entity_poly.entity_id
_entity_poly.type
_entity_poly.pdbx_seq_one_letter_code
_entity_poly.pdbx_strand_id
1 'polypeptide(L)'
;MLFASLLFVAAGVLDGVYPGGPVPVTDLAAISYVFAMVNTFVAVLVARGSERSLALRMGLSLFFVVERPLSAFAVGSKSLPSIGVHLATALVELIILLSALRVWRLGHYTPVDLDALFSLDAAPAKPAVEPDPAARNVALPPRNAWLIALTTLFLAAVLVADGALSGFLPGGREWGMTGENSGWLVYLFAVVALTVATRAVHGGRIALRLLTATALIFFIERAFSPFALSIVDPVALGLHGLAAFIALAVALSSAAAIRGQGARPEREVPSLEAA
;
A
#
# COMPACT_ATOMS: atom_id res chain seq x y z
N MET A 1 -5.11 16.70 1.56
CA MET A 1 -5.31 16.71 3.03
C MET A 1 -6.67 17.25 3.42
N LEU A 2 -7.02 18.49 3.07
CA LEU A 2 -8.37 19.03 3.33
C LEU A 2 -9.50 18.17 2.76
N PHE A 3 -9.30 17.61 1.56
CA PHE A 3 -10.25 16.66 0.98
C PHE A 3 -10.47 15.42 1.87
N ALA A 4 -9.42 14.87 2.49
CA ALA A 4 -9.57 13.76 3.44
C ALA A 4 -10.39 14.18 4.66
N SER A 5 -10.20 15.41 5.18
CA SER A 5 -11.04 15.95 6.26
C SER A 5 -12.51 16.01 5.87
N LEU A 6 -12.83 16.41 4.64
CA LEU A 6 -14.22 16.40 4.14
C LEU A 6 -14.79 14.97 4.08
N LEU A 7 -13.99 13.99 3.67
CA LEU A 7 -14.40 12.59 3.66
C LEU A 7 -14.66 12.05 5.06
N PHE A 8 -13.88 12.44 6.07
CA PHE A 8 -14.16 12.10 7.47
C PHE A 8 -15.49 12.68 7.96
N VAL A 9 -15.80 13.93 7.59
CA VAL A 9 -17.10 14.55 7.91
C VAL A 9 -18.22 13.80 7.21
N ALA A 10 -18.07 13.48 5.93
CA ALA A 10 -19.04 12.72 5.16
C ALA A 10 -19.27 11.32 5.74
N ALA A 11 -18.21 10.65 6.21
CA ALA A 11 -18.30 9.35 6.87
C ALA A 11 -19.16 9.44 8.14
N GLY A 12 -18.93 10.44 8.99
CA GLY A 12 -19.75 10.66 10.20
C GLY A 12 -21.23 10.86 9.89
N VAL A 13 -21.54 11.66 8.85
CA VAL A 13 -22.92 11.91 8.40
C VAL A 13 -23.58 10.63 7.90
N LEU A 14 -22.87 9.85 7.07
CA LEU A 14 -23.39 8.61 6.50
C LEU A 14 -23.46 7.46 7.53
N ASP A 15 -22.73 7.56 8.63
CA ASP A 15 -22.82 6.68 9.78
C ASP A 15 -23.99 7.05 10.73
N GLY A 16 -24.81 8.04 10.35
CA GLY A 16 -26.04 8.39 11.04
C GLY A 16 -25.88 9.43 12.16
N VAL A 17 -24.67 9.98 12.34
CA VAL A 17 -24.43 11.06 13.29
C VAL A 17 -24.54 12.38 12.54
N TYR A 18 -25.39 13.30 12.99
CA TYR A 18 -25.54 14.60 12.34
C TYR A 18 -24.88 15.71 13.18
N PRO A 19 -24.11 16.64 12.58
CA PRO A 19 -23.54 17.76 13.32
C PRO A 19 -24.67 18.61 13.95
N GLY A 20 -24.69 18.69 15.29
CA GLY A 20 -25.70 19.44 16.04
C GLY A 20 -26.96 18.66 16.45
N GLY A 21 -27.05 17.36 16.13
CA GLY A 21 -28.10 16.47 16.67
C GLY A 21 -27.77 15.96 18.09
N PRO A 22 -28.72 15.31 18.80
CA PRO A 22 -28.43 14.64 20.06
C PRO A 22 -27.56 13.41 19.79
N VAL A 23 -26.25 13.53 20.02
CA VAL A 23 -25.29 12.43 19.86
C VAL A 23 -24.91 11.92 21.24
N PRO A 24 -25.14 10.63 21.57
CA PRO A 24 -24.61 10.07 22.80
C PRO A 24 -23.08 10.09 22.77
N VAL A 25 -22.44 10.53 23.86
CA VAL A 25 -20.98 10.72 24.00
C VAL A 25 -20.19 9.41 23.76
N THR A 26 -20.88 8.27 23.77
CA THR A 26 -20.34 6.92 23.57
C THR A 26 -20.39 6.43 22.12
N ASP A 27 -20.90 7.23 21.18
CA ASP A 27 -21.05 6.79 19.80
C ASP A 27 -19.73 6.82 19.02
N LEU A 28 -19.22 5.65 18.62
CA LEU A 28 -18.00 5.52 17.83
C LEU A 28 -18.08 6.27 16.49
N ALA A 29 -19.28 6.46 15.94
CA ALA A 29 -19.45 7.20 14.69
C ALA A 29 -19.10 8.70 14.84
N ALA A 30 -19.25 9.27 16.04
CA ALA A 30 -18.86 10.66 16.33
C ALA A 30 -17.33 10.88 16.26
N ILE A 31 -16.54 9.81 16.40
CA ILE A 31 -15.07 9.86 16.31
C ILE A 31 -14.61 10.30 14.91
N SER A 32 -15.40 10.03 13.86
CA SER A 32 -15.08 10.50 12.50
C SER A 32 -14.96 12.03 12.43
N TYR A 33 -15.71 12.79 13.22
CA TYR A 33 -15.56 14.25 13.29
C TYR A 33 -14.29 14.68 14.03
N VAL A 34 -13.93 13.96 15.09
CA VAL A 34 -12.65 14.17 15.79
C VAL A 34 -11.49 13.94 14.81
N PHE A 35 -11.56 12.88 14.01
CA PHE A 35 -10.58 12.61 12.97
C PHE A 35 -10.53 13.69 11.90
N ALA A 36 -11.68 14.22 11.46
CA ALA A 36 -11.71 15.37 10.57
C ALA A 36 -10.99 16.60 11.15
N MET A 37 -11.22 16.91 12.43
CA MET A 37 -10.57 18.02 13.13
C MET A 37 -9.07 17.81 13.27
N VAL A 38 -8.65 16.63 13.75
CA VAL A 38 -7.23 16.28 13.91
C VAL A 38 -6.52 16.31 12.56
N ASN A 39 -7.12 15.76 11.50
CA ASN A 39 -6.54 15.77 10.17
C ASN A 39 -6.38 17.19 9.62
N THR A 40 -7.37 18.06 9.86
CA THR A 40 -7.31 19.47 9.47
C THR A 40 -6.23 20.23 10.25
N PHE A 41 -6.13 20.01 11.55
CA PHE A 41 -5.08 20.62 12.38
C PHE A 41 -3.68 20.19 11.92
N VAL A 42 -3.47 18.90 11.66
CA VAL A 42 -2.19 18.40 11.14
C VAL A 42 -1.91 18.96 9.74
N ALA A 43 -2.92 19.14 8.89
CA ALA A 43 -2.75 19.80 7.59
C ALA A 43 -2.20 21.23 7.73
N VAL A 44 -2.72 22.00 8.69
CA VAL A 44 -2.21 23.35 8.98
C VAL A 44 -0.77 23.30 9.51
N LEU A 45 -0.44 22.32 10.36
CA LEU A 45 0.94 22.16 10.86
C LEU A 45 1.92 21.75 9.74
N VAL A 46 1.50 20.90 8.81
CA VAL A 46 2.30 20.52 7.63
C VAL A 46 2.53 21.72 6.72
N ALA A 47 1.51 22.56 6.52
CA ALA A 47 1.63 23.79 5.74
C ALA A 47 2.65 24.79 6.33
N ARG A 48 2.95 24.71 7.64
CA ARG A 48 3.99 25.49 8.30
C ARG A 48 5.42 24.95 8.10
N GLY A 49 5.58 23.83 7.41
CA GLY A 49 6.88 23.36 6.91
C GLY A 49 7.82 22.71 7.94
N SER A 50 7.31 22.19 9.07
CA SER A 50 8.14 21.49 10.05
C SER A 50 8.33 20.01 9.72
N GLU A 51 9.53 19.48 9.94
CA GLU A 51 9.76 18.02 9.85
C GLU A 51 8.89 17.25 10.85
N ARG A 52 8.68 17.79 12.05
CA ARG A 52 7.84 17.16 13.08
C ARG A 52 6.39 17.04 12.62
N SER A 53 5.88 18.02 11.86
CA SER A 53 4.52 17.94 11.32
C SER A 53 4.42 16.97 10.15
N LEU A 54 5.49 16.80 9.36
CA LEU A 54 5.57 15.76 8.33
C LEU A 54 5.61 14.35 8.93
N ALA A 55 6.37 14.14 10.00
CA ALA A 55 6.43 12.87 10.73
C ALA A 55 5.07 12.53 11.38
N LEU A 56 4.45 13.51 12.05
CA LEU A 56 3.10 13.38 12.60
C LEU A 56 2.09 13.02 11.50
N ARG A 57 2.23 13.61 10.31
CA ARG A 57 1.37 13.32 9.18
C ARG A 57 1.52 11.88 8.68
N MET A 58 2.75 11.39 8.55
CA MET A 58 2.97 9.99 8.16
C MET A 58 2.36 9.02 9.16
N GLY A 59 2.52 9.26 10.45
CA GLY A 59 1.90 8.43 11.50
C GLY A 59 0.37 8.45 11.43
N LEU A 60 -0.22 9.64 11.30
CA LEU A 60 -1.67 9.80 11.22
C LEU A 60 -2.28 9.14 9.96
N SER A 61 -1.63 9.30 8.80
CA SER A 61 -2.10 8.64 7.58
C SER A 61 -1.97 7.12 7.66
N LEU A 62 -0.88 6.60 8.24
CA LEU A 62 -0.75 5.16 8.44
C LEU A 62 -1.88 4.61 9.31
N PHE A 63 -2.20 5.30 10.41
CA PHE A 63 -3.33 4.94 11.25
C PHE A 63 -4.64 4.90 10.44
N PHE A 64 -4.96 5.94 9.67
CA PHE A 64 -6.21 6.00 8.93
C PHE A 64 -6.30 5.05 7.74
N VAL A 65 -5.19 4.71 7.09
CA VAL A 65 -5.15 3.68 6.04
C VAL A 65 -5.61 2.34 6.57
N VAL A 66 -5.30 2.02 7.83
CA VAL A 66 -5.68 0.77 8.49
C VAL A 66 -7.06 0.89 9.14
N GLU A 67 -7.28 1.98 9.85
CA GLU A 67 -8.45 2.13 10.69
C GLU A 67 -9.72 2.42 9.89
N ARG A 68 -9.66 3.13 8.76
CA ARG A 68 -10.85 3.43 7.95
C ARG A 68 -11.50 2.17 7.33
N PRO A 69 -10.75 1.24 6.70
CA PRO A 69 -11.32 -0.03 6.27
C PRO A 69 -11.85 -0.87 7.44
N LEU A 70 -11.12 -0.92 8.56
CA LEU A 70 -11.59 -1.64 9.75
C LEU A 70 -12.91 -1.04 10.27
N SER A 71 -13.01 0.27 10.37
CA SER A 71 -14.25 0.94 10.77
C SER A 71 -15.38 0.69 9.79
N ALA A 72 -15.11 0.61 8.48
CA ALA A 72 -16.13 0.31 7.46
C ALA A 72 -16.82 -1.05 7.68
N PHE A 73 -16.08 -2.05 8.16
CA PHE A 73 -16.55 -3.44 8.18
C PHE A 73 -16.68 -4.07 9.57
N ALA A 74 -15.86 -3.65 10.54
CA ALA A 74 -15.81 -4.23 11.88
C ALA A 74 -16.62 -3.44 12.92
N VAL A 75 -17.04 -2.20 12.60
CA VAL A 75 -17.73 -1.32 13.56
C VAL A 75 -19.17 -1.09 13.13
N GLY A 76 -20.07 -1.99 13.54
CA GLY A 76 -21.50 -1.87 13.28
C GLY A 76 -21.89 -2.01 11.81
N SER A 77 -23.19 -2.18 11.55
CA SER A 77 -23.72 -2.25 10.19
C SER A 77 -23.70 -0.87 9.54
N LYS A 78 -23.03 -0.74 8.39
CA LYS A 78 -22.95 0.49 7.61
C LYS A 78 -23.67 0.37 6.28
N SER A 79 -24.23 1.49 5.82
CA SER A 79 -24.81 1.58 4.48
C SER A 79 -23.71 1.49 3.40
N LEU A 80 -24.05 1.01 2.20
CA LEU A 80 -23.12 0.93 1.08
C LEU A 80 -22.41 2.28 0.77
N PRO A 81 -23.11 3.43 0.77
CA PRO A 81 -22.48 4.73 0.61
C PRO A 81 -21.48 5.06 1.72
N SER A 82 -21.79 4.72 2.98
CA SER A 82 -20.85 4.92 4.09
C SER A 82 -19.57 4.09 3.90
N ILE A 83 -19.72 2.79 3.58
CA ILE A 83 -18.58 1.91 3.30
C ILE A 83 -17.70 2.51 2.19
N GLY A 84 -18.31 3.00 1.11
CA GLY A 84 -17.61 3.66 0.02
C GLY A 84 -16.80 4.88 0.47
N VAL A 85 -17.36 5.71 1.35
CA VAL A 85 -16.66 6.90 1.88
C VAL A 85 -15.51 6.50 2.81
N HIS A 86 -15.66 5.49 3.66
CA HIS A 86 -14.55 5.00 4.49
C HIS A 86 -13.39 4.46 3.63
N LEU A 87 -13.68 3.68 2.60
CA LEU A 87 -12.67 3.18 1.66
C LEU A 87 -12.01 4.29 0.85
N ALA A 88 -12.79 5.27 0.37
CA ALA A 88 -12.26 6.44 -0.31
C ALA A 88 -11.34 7.25 0.62
N THR A 89 -11.70 7.38 1.90
CA THR A 89 -10.87 8.03 2.91
C THR A 89 -9.55 7.29 3.08
N ALA A 90 -9.57 5.96 3.22
CA ALA A 90 -8.38 5.13 3.33
C ALA A 90 -7.45 5.29 2.12
N LEU A 91 -8.00 5.34 0.90
CA LEU A 91 -7.25 5.54 -0.33
C LEU A 91 -6.60 6.92 -0.38
N VAL A 92 -7.35 7.98 -0.07
CA VAL A 92 -6.80 9.34 -0.04
C VAL A 92 -5.70 9.45 1.02
N GLU A 93 -5.89 8.83 2.18
CA GLU A 93 -4.88 8.76 3.24
C GLU A 93 -3.62 7.99 2.80
N LEU A 94 -3.75 6.91 2.03
CA LEU A 94 -2.63 6.20 1.44
C LEU A 94 -1.85 7.07 0.47
N ILE A 95 -2.54 7.81 -0.42
CA ILE A 95 -1.91 8.75 -1.35
C ILE A 95 -1.12 9.81 -0.58
N ILE A 96 -1.70 10.33 0.51
CA ILE A 96 -1.03 11.33 1.34
C ILE A 96 0.17 10.72 2.08
N LEU A 97 0.06 9.51 2.61
CA LEU A 97 1.18 8.79 3.24
C LEU A 97 2.34 8.61 2.26
N LEU A 98 2.07 8.12 1.04
CA LEU A 98 3.08 7.91 0.02
C LEU A 98 3.74 9.23 -0.41
N SER A 99 2.95 10.29 -0.50
CA SER A 99 3.45 11.64 -0.82
C SER A 99 4.33 12.19 0.31
N ALA A 100 3.90 12.06 1.56
CA ALA A 100 4.67 12.48 2.73
C ALA A 100 5.98 11.70 2.87
N LEU A 101 5.95 10.37 2.65
CA LEU A 101 7.15 9.53 2.61
C LEU A 101 8.11 9.94 1.49
N ARG A 102 7.60 10.34 0.33
CA ARG A 102 8.42 10.85 -0.76
C ARG A 102 9.11 12.15 -0.37
N VAL A 103 8.37 13.11 0.19
CA VAL A 103 8.92 14.40 0.66
C VAL A 103 9.95 14.19 1.77
N TRP A 104 9.65 13.30 2.73
CA TRP A 104 10.57 12.96 3.82
C TRP A 104 11.89 12.40 3.29
N ARG A 105 11.83 11.50 2.30
CA ARG A 105 13.02 10.98 1.63
C ARG A 105 13.78 12.10 0.92
N LEU A 106 13.11 12.96 0.15
CA LEU A 106 13.80 14.07 -0.53
C LEU A 106 14.54 14.97 0.45
N GLY A 107 13.98 15.26 1.64
CA GLY A 107 14.65 16.05 2.67
C GLY A 107 15.82 15.33 3.37
N HIS A 108 15.80 14.00 3.44
CA HIS A 108 16.83 13.20 4.11
C HIS A 108 17.90 12.61 3.18
N TYR A 109 17.74 12.72 1.85
CA TYR A 109 18.68 12.18 0.85
C TYR A 109 19.47 13.27 0.11
N THR A 110 19.53 14.51 0.59
CA THR A 110 20.38 15.55 0.00
C THR A 110 21.26 16.25 1.03
N PRO A 111 22.51 15.79 1.22
CA PRO A 111 23.65 16.64 0.95
C PRO A 111 23.93 16.52 -0.55
N VAL A 112 23.18 17.23 -1.39
CA VAL A 112 23.77 17.57 -2.68
C VAL A 112 24.83 18.57 -2.30
N ASP A 113 26.08 18.15 -2.40
CA ASP A 113 27.23 19.02 -2.23
C ASP A 113 27.13 20.06 -3.36
N LEU A 114 26.50 21.20 -3.06
CA LEU A 114 26.27 22.27 -4.03
C LEU A 114 27.62 22.76 -4.58
N ASP A 115 28.69 22.62 -3.79
CA ASP A 115 30.06 22.93 -4.19
C ASP A 115 30.55 21.97 -5.30
N ALA A 116 30.11 20.71 -5.32
CA ALA A 116 30.43 19.75 -6.38
C ALA A 116 29.64 20.00 -7.69
N LEU A 117 28.51 20.71 -7.63
CA LEU A 117 27.75 21.14 -8.82
C LEU A 117 28.33 22.41 -9.47
N PHE A 118 29.06 23.22 -8.70
CA PHE A 118 29.72 24.44 -9.18
C PHE A 118 31.24 24.29 -9.39
N SER A 119 31.83 23.17 -8.97
CA SER A 119 33.21 22.82 -9.37
C SER A 119 33.23 22.52 -10.87
N LEU A 120 33.88 23.41 -11.63
CA LEU A 120 34.09 23.31 -13.08
C LEU A 120 35.02 22.17 -13.52
N ASP A 121 35.38 21.23 -12.63
CA ASP A 121 36.16 20.04 -12.96
C ASP A 121 35.26 18.94 -13.56
N ALA A 122 34.65 19.25 -14.69
CA ALA A 122 33.96 18.27 -15.52
C ALA A 122 35.00 17.34 -16.18
N ALA A 123 35.40 16.30 -15.46
CA ALA A 123 36.11 15.17 -16.07
C ALA A 123 35.23 14.58 -17.20
N PRO A 124 35.82 14.22 -18.35
CA PRO A 124 35.04 13.77 -19.51
C PRO A 124 34.21 12.53 -19.14
N ALA A 125 32.96 12.53 -19.61
CA ALA A 125 32.00 11.44 -19.40
C ALA A 125 32.65 10.11 -19.80
N LYS A 126 32.89 9.25 -18.81
CA LYS A 126 33.46 7.92 -18.98
C LYS A 126 32.55 7.13 -19.94
N PRO A 127 33.09 6.44 -20.97
CA PRO A 127 32.27 5.68 -21.89
C PRO A 127 31.41 4.66 -21.13
N ALA A 128 30.15 4.55 -21.54
CA ALA A 128 29.19 3.63 -20.97
C ALA A 128 29.74 2.21 -21.07
N VAL A 129 30.20 1.66 -19.93
CA VAL A 129 30.64 0.28 -19.83
C VAL A 129 29.43 -0.60 -20.13
N GLU A 130 29.55 -1.47 -21.13
CA GLU A 130 28.53 -2.45 -21.49
C GLU A 130 28.05 -3.20 -20.23
N PRO A 131 26.73 -3.42 -20.09
CA PRO A 131 26.18 -4.04 -18.90
C PRO A 131 26.67 -5.49 -18.79
N ASP A 132 27.46 -5.76 -17.76
CA ASP A 132 27.92 -7.09 -17.39
C ASP A 132 26.71 -8.05 -17.23
N PRO A 133 26.62 -9.14 -18.01
CA PRO A 133 25.54 -10.12 -17.89
C PRO A 133 25.50 -10.81 -16.52
N ALA A 134 26.59 -10.76 -15.72
CA ALA A 134 26.65 -11.29 -14.37
C ALA A 134 25.95 -10.41 -13.31
N ALA A 135 25.64 -9.15 -13.60
CA ALA A 135 24.92 -8.25 -12.69
C ALA A 135 23.41 -8.55 -12.54
N ARG A 136 22.93 -9.69 -13.09
CA ARG A 136 21.50 -9.99 -13.25
C ARG A 136 20.74 -10.35 -11.96
N ASN A 137 21.43 -10.62 -10.84
CA ASN A 137 20.80 -11.00 -9.57
C ASN A 137 21.36 -10.18 -8.41
N VAL A 138 21.17 -8.86 -8.43
CA VAL A 138 21.42 -8.04 -7.24
C VAL A 138 20.28 -8.29 -6.27
N ALA A 139 20.60 -8.94 -5.14
CA ALA A 139 19.66 -9.14 -4.04
C ALA A 139 19.02 -7.82 -3.64
N LEU A 140 17.72 -7.85 -3.32
CA LEU A 140 17.03 -6.64 -2.90
C LEU A 140 17.63 -6.12 -1.59
N PRO A 141 17.67 -4.78 -1.39
CA PRO A 141 17.97 -4.23 -0.08
C PRO A 141 17.05 -4.87 0.98
N PRO A 142 17.56 -5.24 2.18
CA PRO A 142 16.81 -5.99 3.19
C PRO A 142 15.45 -5.38 3.51
N ARG A 143 15.37 -4.05 3.55
CA ARG A 143 14.13 -3.31 3.79
C ARG A 143 13.06 -3.56 2.70
N ASN A 144 13.45 -3.54 1.43
CA ASN A 144 12.52 -3.75 0.32
C ASN A 144 12.08 -5.22 0.24
N ALA A 145 13.01 -6.14 0.51
CA ALA A 145 12.74 -7.55 0.67
C ALA A 145 11.69 -7.81 1.76
N TRP A 146 11.88 -7.25 2.96
CA TRP A 146 10.92 -7.36 4.06
C TRP A 146 9.56 -6.74 3.74
N LEU A 147 9.53 -5.56 3.10
CA LEU A 147 8.29 -4.93 2.70
C LEU A 147 7.48 -5.81 1.75
N ILE A 148 8.12 -6.33 0.68
CA ILE A 148 7.47 -7.21 -0.29
C ILE A 148 7.03 -8.51 0.39
N ALA A 149 7.87 -9.11 1.24
CA ALA A 149 7.54 -10.34 1.95
C ALA A 149 6.33 -10.17 2.86
N LEU A 150 6.32 -9.15 3.73
CA LEU A 150 5.24 -8.93 4.70
C LEU A 150 3.94 -8.51 4.01
N THR A 151 4.01 -7.64 3.00
CA THR A 151 2.80 -7.22 2.26
C THR A 151 2.20 -8.37 1.47
N THR A 152 3.02 -9.23 0.85
CA THR A 152 2.52 -10.43 0.16
C THR A 152 1.98 -11.46 1.14
N LEU A 153 2.63 -11.66 2.29
CA LEU A 153 2.13 -12.53 3.34
C LEU A 153 0.77 -12.08 3.85
N PHE A 154 0.60 -10.77 4.04
CA PHE A 154 -0.67 -10.20 4.45
C PHE A 154 -1.75 -10.39 3.37
N LEU A 155 -1.42 -10.18 2.09
CA LEU A 155 -2.32 -10.50 0.98
C LEU A 155 -2.77 -11.97 1.02
N ALA A 156 -1.83 -12.89 1.20
CA ALA A 156 -2.12 -14.32 1.28
C ALA A 156 -3.05 -14.65 2.44
N ALA A 157 -2.84 -14.05 3.62
CA ALA A 157 -3.71 -14.23 4.77
C ALA A 157 -5.15 -13.73 4.50
N VAL A 158 -5.30 -12.59 3.84
CA VAL A 158 -6.62 -12.04 3.46
C VAL A 158 -7.32 -12.96 2.45
N LEU A 159 -6.61 -13.47 1.45
CA LEU A 159 -7.17 -14.43 0.48
C LEU A 159 -7.61 -15.74 1.16
N VAL A 160 -6.83 -16.24 2.13
CA VAL A 160 -7.20 -17.42 2.92
C VAL A 160 -8.45 -17.16 3.76
N ALA A 161 -8.54 -15.98 4.38
CA ALA A 161 -9.71 -15.58 5.16
C ALA A 161 -10.97 -15.47 4.30
N ASP A 162 -10.85 -14.93 3.07
CA ASP A 162 -11.93 -14.82 2.10
C ASP A 162 -12.50 -16.19 1.68
N GLY A 163 -11.60 -17.14 1.38
CA GLY A 163 -12.00 -18.52 1.08
C GLY A 163 -12.65 -19.22 2.28
N ALA A 164 -12.12 -18.98 3.48
CA ALA A 164 -12.63 -19.57 4.71
C ALA A 164 -14.03 -19.05 5.04
N LEU A 165 -14.24 -17.73 4.91
CA LEU A 165 -15.54 -17.08 5.08
C LEU A 165 -16.56 -17.63 4.08
N SER A 166 -16.13 -17.88 2.84
CA SER A 166 -16.96 -18.45 1.79
C SER A 166 -17.28 -19.94 1.99
N GLY A 167 -16.75 -20.57 3.04
CA GLY A 167 -17.01 -21.96 3.43
C GLY A 167 -16.10 -22.99 2.79
N PHE A 168 -15.03 -22.59 2.08
CA PHE A 168 -14.11 -23.50 1.39
C PHE A 168 -13.00 -24.07 2.31
N LEU A 169 -13.38 -24.54 3.50
CA LEU A 169 -12.47 -25.20 4.44
C LEU A 169 -12.52 -26.73 4.29
N PRO A 170 -11.52 -27.48 4.77
CA PRO A 170 -11.61 -28.93 4.87
C PRO A 170 -12.87 -29.35 5.66
N GLY A 171 -13.72 -30.18 5.06
CA GLY A 171 -15.01 -30.58 5.64
C GLY A 171 -16.14 -29.54 5.49
N GLY A 172 -15.88 -28.43 4.79
CA GLY A 172 -16.88 -27.41 4.43
C GLY A 172 -17.53 -27.69 3.07
N ARG A 173 -17.65 -26.65 2.24
CA ARG A 173 -18.22 -26.74 0.89
C ARG A 173 -17.37 -27.59 -0.05
N GLU A 174 -18.02 -28.17 -1.07
CA GLU A 174 -17.34 -28.88 -2.14
C GLU A 174 -16.48 -27.94 -2.99
N TRP A 175 -15.30 -28.42 -3.38
CA TRP A 175 -14.37 -27.67 -4.22
C TRP A 175 -14.56 -28.10 -5.68
N GLY A 176 -14.69 -27.13 -6.59
CA GLY A 176 -14.91 -27.41 -8.00
C GLY A 176 -14.38 -26.30 -8.91
N MET A 177 -14.42 -26.52 -10.22
CA MET A 177 -13.90 -25.57 -11.21
C MET A 177 -14.98 -24.65 -11.79
N THR A 178 -16.24 -24.79 -11.35
CA THR A 178 -17.40 -24.14 -11.95
C THR A 178 -18.07 -23.19 -10.97
N GLY A 179 -18.33 -21.96 -11.44
CA GLY A 179 -19.19 -20.95 -10.81
C GLY A 179 -19.11 -20.90 -9.28
N GLU A 180 -20.15 -21.39 -8.62
CA GLU A 180 -20.31 -21.32 -7.16
C GLU A 180 -19.28 -22.15 -6.37
N ASN A 181 -18.65 -23.16 -6.99
CA ASN A 181 -17.71 -24.05 -6.32
C ASN A 181 -16.24 -23.66 -6.52
N SER A 182 -15.94 -22.58 -7.26
CA SER A 182 -14.55 -22.17 -7.56
C SER A 182 -13.93 -21.24 -6.52
N GLY A 183 -14.62 -20.97 -5.39
CA GLY A 183 -14.11 -20.07 -4.36
C GLY A 183 -12.82 -20.54 -3.68
N TRP A 184 -12.48 -21.84 -3.74
CA TRP A 184 -11.20 -22.36 -3.25
C TRP A 184 -9.97 -21.84 -4.01
N LEU A 185 -10.15 -21.27 -5.21
CA LEU A 185 -9.06 -20.72 -6.03
C LEU A 185 -8.27 -19.61 -5.31
N VAL A 186 -8.87 -18.93 -4.33
CA VAL A 186 -8.18 -17.93 -3.51
C VAL A 186 -7.00 -18.53 -2.72
N TYR A 187 -7.06 -19.81 -2.34
CA TYR A 187 -5.92 -20.51 -1.72
C TYR A 187 -4.80 -20.76 -2.72
N LEU A 188 -5.15 -21.15 -3.94
CA LEU A 188 -4.18 -21.29 -5.03
C LEU A 188 -3.50 -19.94 -5.32
N PHE A 189 -4.27 -18.86 -5.38
CA PHE A 189 -3.77 -17.51 -5.55
C PHE A 189 -2.80 -17.11 -4.43
N ALA A 190 -3.13 -17.42 -3.17
CA ALA A 190 -2.26 -17.19 -2.04
C ALA A 190 -0.93 -17.95 -2.17
N VAL A 191 -0.96 -19.24 -2.52
CA VAL A 191 0.25 -20.06 -2.74
C VAL A 191 1.10 -19.52 -3.89
N VAL A 192 0.47 -19.15 -5.01
CA VAL A 192 1.16 -18.57 -6.17
C VAL A 192 1.83 -17.24 -5.78
N ALA A 193 1.12 -16.33 -5.11
CA ALA A 193 1.67 -15.06 -4.65
C ALA A 193 2.90 -15.27 -3.75
N LEU A 194 2.78 -16.14 -2.74
CA LEU A 194 3.87 -16.43 -1.81
C LEU A 194 5.08 -17.03 -2.54
N THR A 195 4.86 -18.00 -3.42
CA THR A 195 5.93 -18.66 -4.19
C THR A 195 6.69 -17.64 -5.05
N VAL A 196 5.96 -16.79 -5.78
CA VAL A 196 6.56 -15.76 -6.63
C VAL A 196 7.27 -14.70 -5.77
N ALA A 197 6.70 -14.30 -4.64
CA ALA A 197 7.32 -13.35 -3.73
C ALA A 197 8.59 -13.88 -3.08
N THR A 198 8.63 -15.15 -2.66
CA THR A 198 9.86 -15.79 -2.19
C THR A 198 10.95 -15.65 -3.25
N ARG A 199 10.67 -15.94 -4.53
CA ARG A 199 11.67 -15.78 -5.59
C ARG A 199 12.01 -14.31 -5.88
N ALA A 200 11.06 -13.40 -5.78
CA ALA A 200 11.26 -11.97 -5.98
C ALA A 200 12.19 -11.36 -4.92
N VAL A 201 12.04 -11.80 -3.66
CA VAL A 201 12.88 -11.35 -2.54
C VAL A 201 14.35 -11.73 -2.71
N HIS A 202 14.63 -12.89 -3.33
CA HIS A 202 15.99 -13.36 -3.60
C HIS A 202 16.63 -12.75 -4.87
N GLY A 203 16.09 -11.64 -5.39
CA GLY A 203 16.77 -10.81 -6.41
C GLY A 203 16.42 -11.13 -7.87
N GLY A 204 15.46 -12.02 -8.12
CA GLY A 204 15.05 -12.35 -9.49
C GLY A 204 14.25 -11.21 -10.14
N ARG A 205 14.83 -10.48 -11.10
CA ARG A 205 14.13 -9.40 -11.84
C ARG A 205 12.89 -9.90 -12.59
N ILE A 206 12.95 -11.13 -13.11
CA ILE A 206 11.80 -11.81 -13.72
C ILE A 206 10.73 -12.10 -12.66
N ALA A 207 11.12 -12.58 -11.48
CA ALA A 207 10.18 -12.85 -10.39
C ALA A 207 9.51 -11.57 -9.88
N LEU A 208 10.23 -10.44 -9.80
CA LEU A 208 9.64 -9.13 -9.49
C LEU A 208 8.63 -8.68 -10.54
N ARG A 209 8.93 -8.86 -11.84
CA ARG A 209 7.98 -8.55 -12.92
C ARG A 209 6.74 -9.45 -12.85
N LEU A 210 6.95 -10.73 -12.60
CA LEU A 210 5.88 -11.69 -12.43
C LEU A 210 5.01 -11.34 -11.21
N LEU A 211 5.62 -10.98 -10.08
CA LEU A 211 4.91 -10.54 -8.88
C LEU A 211 4.08 -9.30 -9.15
N THR A 212 4.63 -8.30 -9.85
CA THR A 212 3.88 -7.11 -10.28
C THR A 212 2.67 -7.51 -11.14
N ALA A 213 2.86 -8.36 -12.15
CA ALA A 213 1.79 -8.78 -13.04
C ALA A 213 0.70 -9.56 -12.29
N THR A 214 1.07 -10.56 -11.48
CA THR A 214 0.13 -11.34 -10.67
C THR A 214 -0.63 -10.46 -9.68
N ALA A 215 0.05 -9.52 -9.03
CA ALA A 215 -0.58 -8.60 -8.09
C ALA A 215 -1.55 -7.62 -8.79
N LEU A 216 -1.26 -7.18 -10.02
CA LEU A 216 -2.20 -6.39 -10.82
C LEU A 216 -3.43 -7.20 -11.25
N ILE A 217 -3.25 -8.48 -11.61
CA ILE A 217 -4.36 -9.39 -11.90
C ILE A 217 -5.25 -9.52 -10.66
N PHE A 218 -4.67 -9.77 -9.48
CA PHE A 218 -5.43 -9.86 -8.23
C PHE A 218 -6.09 -8.54 -7.83
N PHE A 219 -5.46 -7.39 -8.09
CA PHE A 219 -6.10 -6.10 -7.89
C PHE A 219 -7.38 -5.97 -8.70
N ILE A 220 -7.31 -6.23 -10.02
CA ILE A 220 -8.47 -6.18 -10.91
C ILE A 220 -9.52 -7.19 -10.45
N GLU A 221 -9.12 -8.44 -10.30
CA GLU A 221 -10.02 -9.54 -9.96
C GLU A 221 -10.72 -9.28 -8.61
N ARG A 222 -9.99 -8.89 -7.55
CA ARG A 222 -10.61 -8.57 -6.26
C ARG A 222 -11.42 -7.28 -6.25
N ALA A 223 -11.03 -6.26 -7.03
CA ALA A 223 -11.81 -5.01 -7.13
C ALA A 223 -13.13 -5.20 -7.89
N PHE A 224 -13.17 -6.07 -8.90
CA PHE A 224 -14.33 -6.23 -9.78
C PHE A 224 -15.19 -7.46 -9.49
N SER A 225 -14.65 -8.51 -8.87
CA SER A 225 -15.41 -9.73 -8.54
C SER A 225 -16.64 -9.49 -7.66
N PRO A 226 -16.69 -8.54 -6.71
CA PRO A 226 -17.93 -8.28 -5.98
C PRO A 226 -19.08 -7.82 -6.88
N PHE A 227 -18.80 -7.06 -7.93
CA PHE A 227 -19.80 -6.61 -8.88
C PHE A 227 -20.20 -7.75 -9.83
N ALA A 228 -19.22 -8.50 -10.33
CA ALA A 228 -19.48 -9.61 -11.26
C ALA A 228 -20.24 -10.76 -10.60
N LEU A 229 -20.00 -11.02 -9.33
CA LEU A 229 -20.60 -12.12 -8.56
C LEU A 229 -21.78 -11.65 -7.69
N SER A 230 -22.18 -10.38 -7.80
CA SER A 230 -23.27 -9.79 -7.01
C SER A 230 -23.11 -10.03 -5.49
N ILE A 231 -21.87 -9.91 -4.99
CA ILE A 231 -21.55 -10.11 -3.58
C ILE A 231 -22.13 -8.93 -2.79
N VAL A 232 -23.06 -9.25 -1.89
CA VAL A 232 -23.71 -8.26 -1.01
C VAL A 232 -23.32 -8.42 0.46
N ASP A 233 -22.65 -9.51 0.82
CA ASP A 233 -22.16 -9.72 2.17
C ASP A 233 -21.08 -8.66 2.51
N PRO A 234 -21.27 -7.84 3.57
CA PRO A 234 -20.35 -6.75 3.88
C PRO A 234 -18.94 -7.22 4.23
N VAL A 235 -18.81 -8.38 4.87
CA VAL A 235 -17.49 -8.91 5.29
C VAL A 235 -16.73 -9.40 4.05
N ALA A 236 -17.39 -10.13 3.16
CA ALA A 236 -16.82 -10.53 1.88
C ALA A 236 -16.43 -9.32 1.02
N LEU A 237 -17.30 -8.31 0.92
CA LEU A 237 -16.98 -7.04 0.24
C LEU A 237 -15.72 -6.38 0.81
N GLY A 238 -15.58 -6.38 2.13
CA GLY A 238 -14.40 -5.84 2.80
C GLY A 238 -13.12 -6.64 2.56
N LEU A 239 -13.18 -7.97 2.58
CA LEU A 239 -12.04 -8.82 2.26
C LEU A 239 -11.60 -8.64 0.81
N HIS A 240 -12.54 -8.54 -0.13
CA HIS A 240 -12.25 -8.22 -1.52
C HIS A 240 -11.59 -6.84 -1.69
N GLY A 241 -12.17 -5.80 -1.09
CA GLY A 241 -11.61 -4.45 -1.15
C GLY A 241 -10.21 -4.37 -0.53
N LEU A 242 -10.02 -4.98 0.64
CA LEU A 242 -8.73 -5.05 1.33
C LEU A 242 -7.70 -5.83 0.50
N ALA A 243 -8.07 -6.99 -0.05
CA ALA A 243 -7.19 -7.77 -0.92
C ALA A 243 -6.78 -6.96 -2.16
N ALA A 244 -7.70 -6.21 -2.78
CA ALA A 244 -7.39 -5.35 -3.91
C ALA A 244 -6.36 -4.28 -3.54
N PHE A 245 -6.55 -3.58 -2.41
CA PHE A 245 -5.59 -2.56 -1.96
C PHE A 245 -4.20 -3.13 -1.65
N ILE A 246 -4.13 -4.27 -0.97
CA ILE A 246 -2.85 -4.91 -0.65
C ILE A 246 -2.18 -5.42 -1.94
N ALA A 247 -2.94 -5.99 -2.87
CA ALA A 247 -2.42 -6.41 -4.17
C ALA A 247 -1.83 -5.22 -4.95
N LEU A 248 -2.50 -4.07 -4.96
CA LEU A 248 -1.94 -2.85 -5.54
C LEU A 248 -0.64 -2.41 -4.83
N ALA A 249 -0.59 -2.48 -3.50
CA ALA A 249 0.61 -2.15 -2.74
C ALA A 249 1.79 -3.10 -3.07
N VAL A 250 1.53 -4.40 -3.24
CA VAL A 250 2.51 -5.40 -3.69
C VAL A 250 3.02 -5.07 -5.09
N ALA A 251 2.12 -4.72 -6.02
CA ALA A 251 2.48 -4.33 -7.38
C ALA A 251 3.37 -3.07 -7.40
N LEU A 252 3.00 -2.03 -6.66
CA LEU A 252 3.75 -0.78 -6.59
C LEU A 252 5.12 -0.98 -5.93
N SER A 253 5.20 -1.78 -4.87
CA SER A 253 6.45 -2.10 -4.17
C SER A 253 7.41 -2.89 -5.07
N SER A 254 6.87 -3.86 -5.81
CA SER A 254 7.64 -4.65 -6.78
C SER A 254 8.13 -3.80 -7.95
N ALA A 255 7.29 -2.92 -8.50
CA ALA A 255 7.67 -1.98 -9.54
C ALA A 255 8.74 -0.97 -9.06
N ALA A 256 8.62 -0.47 -7.83
CA ALA A 256 9.63 0.39 -7.22
C ALA A 256 10.98 -0.33 -7.06
N ALA A 257 10.96 -1.60 -6.63
CA ALA A 257 12.16 -2.42 -6.52
C ALA A 257 12.86 -2.64 -7.87
N ILE A 258 12.10 -2.88 -8.94
CA ILE A 258 12.64 -3.00 -10.31
C ILE A 258 13.35 -1.71 -10.76
N ARG A 259 12.79 -0.54 -10.41
CA ARG A 259 13.39 0.77 -10.74
C ARG A 259 14.64 1.04 -9.90
N GLY A 260 14.62 0.70 -8.61
CA GLY A 260 15.74 0.90 -7.69
C GLY A 260 16.99 0.07 -8.04
N GLN A 261 16.82 -1.11 -8.64
CA GLN A 261 17.93 -1.93 -9.13
C GLN A 261 18.68 -1.33 -10.33
N GLY A 262 18.15 -0.27 -10.96
CA GLY A 262 18.82 0.43 -12.08
C GLY A 262 19.82 1.50 -11.64
N ALA A 263 19.83 1.91 -10.38
CA ALA A 263 20.77 2.91 -9.86
C ALA A 263 22.05 2.20 -9.39
N ARG A 264 23.13 2.34 -10.15
CA ARG A 264 24.45 1.80 -9.81
C ARG A 264 25.04 2.63 -8.66
N PRO A 265 25.54 2.03 -7.57
CA PRO A 265 26.40 2.78 -6.64
C PRO A 265 27.66 3.20 -7.39
N GLU A 266 28.00 4.49 -7.32
CA GLU A 266 29.30 4.98 -7.80
C GLU A 266 30.40 4.16 -7.15
N ARG A 267 31.20 3.52 -8.00
CA ARG A 267 32.35 2.75 -7.57
C ARG A 267 33.40 3.77 -7.15
N GLU A 268 33.67 3.89 -5.86
CA GLU A 268 34.79 4.69 -5.34
C GLU A 268 36.04 4.37 -6.16
N VAL A 269 36.55 5.39 -6.85
CA VAL A 269 37.79 5.30 -7.60
C VAL A 269 38.91 5.27 -6.56
N PRO A 270 39.77 4.23 -6.53
CA PRO A 270 40.91 4.22 -5.64
C PRO A 270 41.77 5.45 -5.93
N SER A 271 42.07 6.25 -4.90
CA SER A 271 42.96 7.41 -5.06
C SER A 271 44.30 6.95 -5.63
N LEU A 272 44.76 7.63 -6.68
CA LEU A 272 46.03 7.39 -7.36
C LEU A 272 47.25 7.89 -6.56
N GLU A 273 47.18 7.88 -5.23
CA GLU A 273 48.27 8.36 -4.35
C GLU A 273 49.25 7.26 -3.92
N ALA A 274 49.20 6.07 -4.53
CA ALA A 274 50.08 4.95 -4.21
C ALA A 274 50.82 4.36 -5.42
N ALA A 275 51.41 5.22 -6.25
CA ALA A 275 52.37 4.83 -7.30
C ALA A 275 53.57 5.78 -7.33
#